data_AF-A0A8X6FGS9-F1
#
_entry.id   AF-A0A8X6FGS9-F1
#
_cell.length_a   1.000
_cell.length_b   1.000
_cell.length_c   1.000
_cell.angle_alpha   90.00
_cell.angle_beta   90.00
_cell.angle_gamma   90.00
#
_symmetry.space_group_name_H-M   'P 1'
#
loop_
_entity.id
_entity.type
_entity.pdbx_description
1 polymer ?
#
loop_
_entity_poly.entity_id
_entity_poly.type
_entity_poly.pdbx_seq_one_letter_code
_entity_poly.pdbx_strand_id
1 'polypeptide(L)'
;MALSSRRCKHLPDDFCYICGEYSIIKTLTRSIIYYVRQFYLAYYDMKLGDQDKSWGPHKVCVKCRNDQRFWLNGKKTALLFGIPMAWRKPKKTSGCYF
;
A
#
# COMPACT_ATOMS: atom_id res chain seq x y z
N MET A 1 15.84 27.13 20.72
CA MET A 1 15.50 27.03 19.29
C MET A 1 14.68 25.77 19.11
N ALA A 2 13.37 25.90 18.83
CA ALA A 2 12.50 24.76 18.65
C ALA A 2 12.96 23.95 17.43
N LEU A 3 13.39 22.71 17.64
CA LEU A 3 13.55 21.74 16.56
C LEU A 3 12.16 21.51 15.97
N SER A 4 11.82 22.26 14.92
CA SER A 4 10.68 21.99 14.07
C SER A 4 10.74 20.51 13.72
N SER A 5 9.86 19.70 14.31
CA SER A 5 9.85 18.27 14.03
C SER A 5 9.48 18.17 12.56
N ARG A 6 10.47 17.92 11.70
CA ARG A 6 10.26 17.74 10.27
C ARG A 6 9.56 16.40 10.08
N ARG A 7 8.30 16.34 10.46
CA ARG A 7 7.43 15.21 10.21
C ARG A 7 6.89 15.37 8.80
N CYS A 8 6.99 14.27 8.09
CA CYS A 8 6.26 13.95 6.89
C CYS A 8 4.77 14.39 7.04
N LYS A 9 4.23 15.08 6.02
CA LYS A 9 2.88 15.70 5.98
C LYS A 9 1.73 14.68 6.09
N HIS A 10 1.95 13.48 5.59
CA HIS A 10 1.03 12.36 5.51
C HIS A 10 1.59 11.17 6.28
N LEU A 11 0.71 10.32 6.78
CA LEU A 11 1.12 9.06 7.41
C LEU A 11 1.22 7.97 6.33
N PRO A 12 2.09 6.95 6.49
CA PRO A 12 2.17 5.84 5.54
C PRO A 12 0.82 5.16 5.28
N ASP A 13 0.02 5.00 6.33
CA ASP A 13 -1.33 4.43 6.29
C ASP A 13 -2.39 5.36 5.66
N ASP A 14 -2.01 6.54 5.17
CA ASP A 14 -2.82 7.35 4.27
C ASP A 14 -2.82 6.79 2.84
N PHE A 15 -1.84 5.95 2.50
CA PHE A 15 -1.70 5.41 1.16
C PHE A 15 -2.08 3.94 1.10
N CYS A 16 -2.60 3.50 -0.05
CA CYS A 16 -2.78 2.08 -0.34
C CYS A 16 -1.44 1.42 -0.67
N TYR A 17 -1.07 0.36 0.06
CA TYR A 17 0.16 -0.37 -0.22
C TYR A 17 0.25 -0.91 -1.66
N ILE A 18 -0.87 -1.27 -2.29
CA ILE A 18 -0.87 -1.94 -3.61
C ILE A 18 -0.74 -0.92 -4.74
N CYS A 19 -1.61 0.10 -4.76
CA CYS A 19 -1.67 1.05 -5.86
C CYS A 19 -0.98 2.39 -5.57
N GLY A 20 -0.59 2.66 -4.31
CA GLY A 20 -0.01 3.94 -3.92
C GLY A 20 -1.02 5.10 -3.86
N GLU A 21 -2.30 4.87 -4.17
CA GLU A 21 -3.32 5.93 -4.12
C GLU A 21 -3.49 6.44 -2.67
N TYR A 22 -3.49 7.76 -2.53
CA TYR A 22 -3.78 8.45 -1.28
C TYR A 22 -5.28 8.36 -0.96
N SER A 23 -5.60 8.00 0.28
CA SER A 23 -6.95 7.81 0.78
C SER A 23 -7.20 8.74 1.98
N ILE A 24 -7.90 9.85 1.72
CA ILE A 24 -8.36 10.79 2.76
C ILE A 24 -9.31 10.08 3.74
N ILE A 25 -10.17 9.21 3.21
CA ILE A 25 -11.19 8.53 3.99
C ILE A 25 -10.62 7.21 4.53
N LYS A 26 -10.28 7.19 5.82
CA LYS A 26 -9.69 6.02 6.49
C LYS A 26 -10.55 4.76 6.43
N THR A 27 -11.88 4.89 6.41
CA THR A 27 -12.82 3.75 6.32
C THR A 27 -12.76 3.02 4.98
N LEU A 28 -12.18 3.65 3.95
CA LEU A 28 -11.90 3.04 2.64
C LEU A 28 -10.58 2.27 2.60
N THR A 29 -9.87 2.17 3.73
CA THR A 29 -8.66 1.36 3.87
C THR A 29 -8.90 0.17 4.79
N ARG A 30 -8.22 -0.94 4.52
CA ARG A 30 -8.32 -2.20 5.27
C ARG A 30 -6.91 -2.70 5.60
N SER A 31 -6.78 -3.41 6.71
CA SER A 31 -5.52 -4.05 7.07
C SER A 31 -5.09 -5.07 6.01
N ILE A 32 -3.78 -5.22 5.86
CA ILE A 32 -3.20 -6.28 5.05
C ILE A 32 -3.41 -7.62 5.78
N ILE A 33 -4.15 -8.51 5.13
CA ILE A 33 -4.43 -9.87 5.63
C ILE A 33 -3.71 -10.90 4.77
N TYR A 34 -3.70 -12.17 5.21
CA TYR A 34 -3.06 -13.29 4.51
C TYR A 34 -3.39 -13.35 3.01
N TYR A 35 -4.65 -13.13 2.63
CA TYR A 35 -5.07 -13.14 1.22
C TYR A 35 -4.35 -12.10 0.35
N VAL A 36 -3.99 -10.93 0.90
CA VAL A 36 -3.24 -9.90 0.16
C VAL A 36 -1.83 -10.39 -0.14
N ARG A 37 -1.21 -11.11 0.79
CA ARG A 37 0.13 -11.70 0.63
C ARG A 37 0.12 -12.81 -0.43
N GLN A 38 -0.89 -13.68 -0.39
CA GLN A 38 -1.07 -14.74 -1.39
C GLN A 38 -1.32 -14.17 -2.78
N PHE A 39 -2.16 -13.15 -2.88
CA PHE A 39 -2.39 -12.45 -4.14
C PHE A 39 -1.10 -11.86 -4.71
N TYR A 40 -0.25 -11.27 -3.86
CA TYR A 40 1.02 -10.69 -4.31
C TYR A 40 1.92 -11.72 -4.98
N LEU A 41 2.03 -12.91 -4.37
CA LEU A 41 2.80 -14.01 -4.94
C LEU A 41 2.16 -14.53 -6.23
N ALA A 42 0.85 -14.73 -6.26
CA ALA A 42 0.18 -15.33 -7.41
C ALA A 42 0.05 -14.40 -8.62
N TYR A 43 -0.17 -13.10 -8.40
CA TYR A 43 -0.44 -12.14 -9.47
C TYR A 43 0.80 -11.40 -9.94
N TYR A 44 1.68 -11.01 -9.02
CA TYR A 44 2.86 -10.21 -9.33
C TYR A 44 4.16 -11.01 -9.28
N ASP A 45 4.11 -12.29 -8.94
CA ASP A 45 5.28 -13.16 -8.75
C ASP A 45 6.29 -12.57 -7.76
N MET A 46 5.80 -11.89 -6.72
CA MET A 46 6.65 -11.23 -5.71
C MET A 46 6.09 -11.38 -4.30
N LYS A 47 6.99 -11.47 -3.32
CA LYS A 47 6.62 -11.45 -1.91
C LYS A 47 6.28 -10.03 -1.47
N LEU A 48 5.26 -9.92 -0.62
CA LEU A 48 4.91 -8.66 0.04
C LEU A 48 6.06 -8.24 0.99
N GLY A 49 6.70 -7.10 0.72
CA GLY A 49 7.89 -6.64 1.45
C GLY A 49 7.60 -5.53 2.48
N ASP A 50 8.57 -5.28 3.37
CA ASP A 50 8.62 -4.13 4.29
C ASP A 50 7.38 -3.90 5.17
N GLN A 51 6.60 -4.96 5.44
CA GLN A 51 5.42 -4.90 6.31
C GLN A 51 5.76 -4.85 7.81
N ASP A 52 7.01 -5.12 8.16
CA ASP A 52 7.57 -4.91 9.50
C ASP A 52 8.10 -3.47 9.68
N LYS A 53 8.12 -2.67 8.60
CA LYS A 53 8.70 -1.34 8.61
C LYS A 53 7.63 -0.27 8.83
N SER A 54 7.79 0.50 9.89
CA SER A 54 6.88 1.60 10.25
C SER A 54 6.76 2.71 9.19
N TRP A 55 7.71 2.81 8.26
CA TRP A 55 7.68 3.82 7.19
C TRP A 55 6.87 3.40 5.97
N GLY A 56 6.52 2.12 5.84
CA GLY A 56 5.68 1.61 4.75
C GLY A 56 4.20 1.64 5.13
N PRO A 57 3.27 1.63 4.15
CA PRO A 57 1.85 1.47 4.46
C PRO A 57 1.52 0.04 4.93
N HIS A 58 0.63 -0.07 5.90
CA HIS A 58 0.13 -1.35 6.43
C HIS A 58 -1.33 -1.61 6.01
N LYS A 59 -1.84 -0.77 5.11
CA LYS A 59 -3.23 -0.77 4.68
C LYS A 59 -3.36 -0.79 3.16
N VAL A 60 -4.49 -1.33 2.70
CA VAL A 60 -4.88 -1.39 1.30
C VAL A 60 -6.24 -0.75 1.12
N CYS A 61 -6.48 -0.06 0.01
CA CYS A 61 -7.79 0.51 -0.26
C CYS A 61 -8.80 -0.61 -0.59
N VAL A 62 -10.09 -0.34 -0.34
CA VAL A 62 -11.20 -1.26 -0.60
C VAL A 62 -11.27 -1.65 -2.08
N LYS A 63 -10.95 -0.72 -2.98
CA LYS A 63 -10.88 -0.97 -4.43
C LYS A 63 -9.90 -2.10 -4.76
N CYS A 64 -8.64 -1.99 -4.34
CA CYS A 64 -7.65 -3.05 -4.57
C CYS A 64 -8.05 -4.35 -3.87
N ARG A 65 -8.58 -4.30 -2.65
CA ARG A 65 -9.06 -5.52 -1.96
C ARG A 65 -10.18 -6.22 -2.72
N ASN A 66 -11.12 -5.47 -3.29
CA ASN A 66 -12.23 -6.03 -4.07
C ASN A 66 -11.74 -6.60 -5.40
N ASP A 67 -10.85 -5.88 -6.08
CA ASP A 67 -10.26 -6.36 -7.32
C ASP A 67 -9.49 -7.68 -7.12
N GLN A 68 -8.70 -7.78 -6.03
CA GLN A 68 -8.03 -9.02 -5.66
C GLN A 68 -9.03 -10.17 -5.45
N ARG A 69 -10.13 -9.91 -4.74
CA ARG A 69 -11.18 -10.91 -4.52
C ARG A 69 -11.82 -11.35 -5.83
N PHE A 70 -12.10 -10.42 -6.75
CA PHE A 70 -12.68 -10.77 -8.04
C PHE A 70 -11.71 -11.57 -8.90
N TRP A 71 -10.42 -11.23 -8.88
CA TRP A 71 -9.40 -11.99 -9.59
C TRP A 71 -9.23 -13.39 -9.01
N LEU A 72 -9.09 -13.54 -7.69
CA LEU A 72 -8.99 -14.84 -7.01
C LEU A 72 -10.20 -15.76 -7.28
N ASN A 73 -11.38 -15.16 -7.45
CA ASN A 73 -12.62 -15.89 -7.77
C ASN A 73 -12.83 -16.11 -9.28
N GLY A 74 -11.86 -15.77 -10.13
CA GLY A 74 -11.97 -15.90 -11.59
C GLY A 74 -12.99 -14.95 -12.25
N LYS A 75 -13.51 -13.97 -11.52
CA LYS A 75 -14.46 -12.96 -12.02
C LYS A 75 -13.79 -11.78 -12.74
N LYS A 76 -12.46 -11.68 -12.62
CA LYS A 76 -11.66 -10.65 -13.28
C LYS A 76 -10.39 -11.29 -13.82
N THR A 77 -10.04 -10.98 -15.07
CA THR A 77 -8.83 -11.54 -15.72
C THR A 77 -7.56 -10.80 -15.32
N ALA A 78 -7.66 -9.48 -15.07
CA ALA A 78 -6.51 -8.65 -14.69
C ALA A 78 -6.93 -7.46 -13.81
N LEU A 79 -5.99 -6.97 -13.00
CA LEU A 79 -6.09 -5.66 -12.35
C LEU A 79 -5.98 -4.52 -13.36
N LEU A 80 -6.35 -3.30 -12.94
CA LEU A 80 -6.15 -2.08 -13.75
C LEU A 80 -4.67 -1.76 -14.01
N PHE A 81 -3.76 -2.40 -13.29
CA PHE A 81 -2.31 -2.22 -13.40
C PHE A 81 -1.59 -3.55 -13.18
N GLY A 82 -0.48 -3.74 -13.89
CA GLY A 82 0.35 -4.94 -13.80
C GLY A 82 1.49 -4.86 -12.77
N ILE A 83 1.85 -3.66 -12.31
CA ILE A 83 2.98 -3.42 -11.41
C ILE A 83 2.48 -2.70 -10.16
N PRO A 84 2.69 -3.23 -8.95
CA PRO A 84 2.26 -2.57 -7.73
C PRO A 84 3.21 -1.42 -7.34
N MET A 85 2.79 -0.60 -6.38
CA MET A 85 3.60 0.48 -5.84
C MET A 85 4.87 -0.06 -5.16
N ALA A 86 6.03 0.47 -5.55
CA ALA A 86 7.31 0.15 -4.96
C ALA A 86 7.62 1.09 -3.78
N TRP A 87 7.53 0.57 -2.56
CA TRP A 87 7.82 1.33 -1.34
C TRP A 87 9.33 1.37 -1.07
N ARG A 88 9.85 2.54 -0.70
CA ARG A 88 11.26 2.73 -0.32
C ARG A 88 11.35 3.62 0.90
N LYS A 89 12.31 3.31 1.79
CA LYS A 89 12.59 4.14 2.95
C LYS A 89 12.97 5.56 2.50
N PRO A 90 12.28 6.61 2.98
CA PRO A 90 12.66 7.98 2.66
C PRO A 90 14.04 8.30 3.26
N LYS A 91 14.95 8.84 2.44
CA LYS A 91 16.33 9.20 2.85
C LYS A 91 16.42 10.57 3.52
N LYS A 92 15.51 11.49 3.15
CA LYS A 92 15.43 12.87 3.64
C LYS A 92 13.96 13.28 3.66
N THR A 93 13.62 14.30 4.45
CA THR A 93 12.25 14.82 4.57
C THR A 93 11.70 15.42 3.28
N SER A 94 12.54 15.87 2.34
CA SER A 94 12.12 16.33 1.02
C SER A 94 11.76 15.20 0.04
N GLY A 95 12.15 13.96 0.34
CA GLY A 95 11.79 12.75 -0.42
C GLY A 95 10.76 11.90 0.30
N CYS A 96 10.12 12.47 1.31
CA CYS A 96 9.05 11.84 2.04
C CYS A 96 7.77 12.10 1.23
N TYR A 97 7.23 11.05 0.58
CA TYR A 97 5.86 11.08 0.02
C TYR A 97 4.83 11.26 1.15
N PHE A 98 5.26 10.83 2.33
CA PHE A 98 4.73 11.11 3.63
C PHE A 98 5.10 12.55 3.95
#